data_AF-A0A954TVP8-F1
#
_entry.id   AF-A0A954TVP8-F1
#
_cell.length_a   1.000
_cell.length_b   1.000
_cell.length_c   1.000
_cell.angle_alpha   90.00
_cell.angle_beta   90.00
_cell.angle_gamma   90.00
#
_symmetry.space_group_name_H-M   'P 1'
#
loop_
_entity.id
_entity.type
_entity.pdbx_description
1 polymer ?
#
loop_
_entity_poly.entity_id
_entity_poly.type
_entity_poly.pdbx_seq_one_letter_code
_entity_poly.pdbx_strand_id
1 'polypeptide(L)'
;MRCFISIMFAVLMVLPLLASADNDAPKADVTRVGTTTAKQSEADKSARDKAGSVKPLPEISAEQEAAAVALVQKHHKDLFELLIYLKEGLPQEYEQAIRDLSRASDRLALYEKRDPARYRLELQLWQAESRRQLLTARLQMGFDESLLKELREVLKEEHRLDLALLRHERERLAGRLAKIDEQIAEQEKSVDAAVERKFTTLTRAAKNSERNVNSKNKKPAVRKNTKDPT
;
A
#
# COMPACT_ATOMS: atom_id res chain seq x y z
N MET A 1 13.76 41.23 0.07
CA MET A 1 14.00 39.95 0.76
C MET A 1 12.85 38.98 0.48
N ARG A 2 12.67 38.61 -0.79
CA ARG A 2 11.61 37.71 -1.28
C ARG A 2 12.31 36.72 -2.20
N CYS A 3 12.85 35.63 -1.65
CA CYS A 3 13.39 34.50 -2.44
C CYS A 3 13.75 33.26 -1.61
N PHE A 4 13.75 33.29 -0.27
CA PHE A 4 14.27 32.15 0.52
C PHE A 4 13.22 31.21 1.13
N ILE A 5 11.93 31.56 1.15
CA ILE A 5 10.88 30.70 1.70
C ILE A 5 10.41 29.65 0.66
N SER A 6 10.70 29.86 -0.63
CA SER A 6 10.26 28.97 -1.72
C SER A 6 11.00 27.62 -1.81
N ILE A 7 11.92 27.32 -0.89
CA ILE A 7 12.62 26.02 -0.79
C ILE A 7 11.96 25.12 0.27
N MET A 8 10.97 25.62 1.02
CA MET A 8 10.40 24.99 2.22
C MET A 8 9.56 23.72 2.04
N PHE A 9 9.37 23.16 0.84
CA PHE A 9 8.61 21.90 0.69
C PHE A 9 9.16 20.91 -0.35
N ALA A 10 10.35 21.17 -0.91
CA ALA A 10 10.92 20.36 -2.00
C ALA A 10 12.15 19.51 -1.61
N VAL A 11 12.34 19.20 -0.32
CA VAL A 11 13.42 18.30 0.12
C VAL A 11 12.84 17.02 0.71
N LEU A 12 13.03 15.96 -0.08
CA LEU A 12 13.01 14.54 0.26
C LEU A 12 11.63 13.87 0.50
N MET A 13 11.03 13.50 -0.63
CA MET A 13 10.56 12.12 -0.77
C MET A 13 11.69 11.14 -0.41
N VAL A 14 11.55 10.39 0.67
CA VAL A 14 12.22 9.09 0.82
C VAL A 14 11.20 8.02 0.50
N LEU A 15 11.30 7.51 -0.73
CA LEU A 15 10.71 6.24 -1.12
C LEU A 15 11.24 5.11 -0.21
N PRO A 16 10.43 4.09 0.09
CA PRO A 16 10.94 2.84 0.61
C PRO A 16 11.78 2.16 -0.47
N LEU A 17 13.07 1.95 -0.16
CA LEU A 17 13.97 1.11 -0.93
C LEU A 17 13.46 -0.34 -0.86
N LEU A 18 12.74 -0.79 -1.89
CA LEU A 18 12.61 -2.20 -2.20
C LEU A 18 13.99 -2.70 -2.63
N ALA A 19 14.72 -3.32 -1.71
CA ALA A 19 15.87 -4.15 -2.03
C ALA A 19 15.33 -5.47 -2.64
N SER A 20 15.25 -5.51 -3.97
CA SER A 20 15.22 -6.77 -4.71
C SER A 20 16.59 -7.43 -4.64
N ALA A 21 16.53 -8.74 -4.42
CA ALA A 21 17.56 -9.75 -4.50
C ALA A 21 18.70 -9.49 -5.51
N ASP A 22 19.95 -9.58 -5.03
CA ASP A 22 21.08 -10.04 -5.82
C ASP A 22 21.38 -11.48 -5.38
N ASN A 23 21.14 -12.42 -6.29
CA ASN A 23 21.59 -13.80 -6.17
C ASN A 23 22.67 -13.98 -7.22
N ASP A 24 23.91 -14.15 -6.75
CA ASP A 24 25.13 -14.16 -7.54
C ASP A 24 25.70 -15.58 -7.52
N ALA A 25 25.70 -16.26 -8.68
CA ALA A 25 26.52 -17.44 -9.04
C ALA A 25 26.19 -17.88 -10.51
N PRO A 26 27.07 -18.60 -11.24
CA PRO A 26 27.99 -18.00 -12.19
C PRO A 26 27.86 -18.52 -13.64
N LYS A 27 28.64 -17.88 -14.52
CA LYS A 27 28.76 -18.02 -15.97
C LYS A 27 29.16 -19.42 -16.49
N ALA A 28 28.58 -19.79 -17.63
CA ALA A 28 29.20 -20.60 -18.70
C ALA A 28 28.68 -20.01 -20.04
N ASP A 29 29.51 -19.29 -20.78
CA ASP A 29 30.28 -19.77 -21.95
C ASP A 29 29.40 -20.35 -23.06
N VAL A 30 29.34 -19.64 -24.20
CA VAL A 30 29.62 -20.20 -25.53
C VAL A 30 29.58 -19.06 -26.58
N THR A 31 30.73 -18.92 -27.20
CA THR A 31 31.14 -18.13 -28.37
C THR A 31 30.26 -18.35 -29.61
N ARG A 32 29.90 -17.29 -30.36
CA ARG A 32 30.05 -17.27 -31.84
C ARG A 32 30.01 -15.87 -32.46
N VAL A 33 31.06 -15.59 -33.23
CA VAL A 33 31.35 -14.43 -34.07
C VAL A 33 30.65 -14.54 -35.43
N GLY A 34 30.27 -13.40 -36.05
CA GLY A 34 30.27 -13.28 -37.52
C GLY A 34 29.18 -12.44 -38.20
N THR A 35 29.42 -11.12 -38.32
CA THR A 35 29.36 -10.29 -39.55
C THR A 35 28.12 -10.30 -40.47
N THR A 36 27.41 -9.15 -40.62
CA THR A 36 27.28 -8.43 -41.91
C THR A 36 26.62 -7.02 -41.80
N THR A 37 27.38 -6.02 -42.27
CA THR A 37 27.09 -4.78 -43.01
C THR A 37 25.67 -4.18 -43.11
N ALA A 38 25.56 -2.96 -42.56
CA ALA A 38 24.93 -1.72 -43.06
C ALA A 38 23.76 -1.78 -44.07
N LYS A 39 22.59 -1.27 -43.65
CA LYS A 39 21.77 -0.33 -44.44
C LYS A 39 20.71 0.39 -43.58
N GLN A 40 20.53 1.68 -43.88
CA GLN A 40 19.35 2.53 -43.61
C GLN A 40 19.22 3.21 -42.24
N SER A 41 19.92 4.34 -42.16
CA SER A 41 19.35 5.61 -41.72
C SER A 41 18.09 5.99 -42.52
N GLU A 42 16.98 6.25 -41.83
CA GLU A 42 15.87 7.20 -42.17
C GLU A 42 14.59 6.79 -41.44
N ALA A 43 14.55 7.00 -40.11
CA ALA A 43 13.30 7.01 -39.34
C ALA A 43 13.51 7.61 -37.93
N ASP A 44 14.24 8.73 -37.80
CA ASP A 44 14.41 9.37 -36.48
C ASP A 44 14.25 10.90 -36.53
N LYS A 45 13.08 11.31 -37.02
CA LYS A 45 12.56 12.71 -36.93
C LYS A 45 11.09 12.76 -36.48
N SER A 46 10.64 11.79 -35.69
CA SER A 46 9.27 11.78 -35.11
C SER A 46 9.26 11.73 -33.57
N ALA A 47 10.42 11.83 -32.92
CA ALA A 47 10.53 11.75 -31.46
C ALA A 47 10.79 13.10 -30.77
N ARG A 48 10.30 14.23 -31.34
CA ARG A 48 10.49 15.57 -30.73
C ARG A 48 9.21 16.31 -30.33
N ASP A 49 8.03 15.73 -30.49
CA ASP A 49 6.76 16.34 -30.05
C ASP A 49 6.00 15.44 -29.06
N LYS A 50 6.59 15.22 -27.89
CA LYS A 50 5.84 14.94 -26.67
C LYS A 50 6.31 15.87 -25.56
N ALA A 51 6.09 17.16 -25.79
CA ALA A 51 6.02 18.14 -24.72
C ALA A 51 5.03 17.64 -23.67
N GLY A 52 5.52 17.43 -22.47
CA GLY A 52 4.77 16.89 -21.35
C GLY A 52 3.56 17.77 -21.05
N SER A 53 2.36 17.22 -21.27
CA SER A 53 1.16 17.70 -20.63
C SER A 53 1.32 17.47 -19.12
N VAL A 54 1.77 18.51 -18.43
CA VAL A 54 1.63 18.59 -16.97
C VAL A 54 0.15 18.49 -16.69
N LYS A 55 -0.31 17.32 -16.25
CA LYS A 55 -1.68 17.16 -15.74
C LYS A 55 -1.89 18.22 -14.66
N PRO A 56 -2.94 19.05 -14.75
CA PRO A 56 -3.29 19.94 -13.65
C PRO A 56 -3.48 19.08 -12.41
N LEU A 57 -2.87 19.50 -11.29
CA LEU A 57 -3.05 18.83 -10.01
C LEU A 57 -4.56 18.81 -9.68
N PRO A 58 -5.09 17.70 -9.15
CA PRO A 58 -6.49 17.62 -8.77
C PRO A 58 -6.81 18.71 -7.75
N GLU A 59 -7.91 19.42 -8.00
CA GLU A 59 -8.42 20.44 -7.09
C GLU A 59 -8.73 19.81 -5.72
N ILE A 60 -8.33 20.50 -4.65
CA ILE A 60 -8.59 20.07 -3.27
C ILE A 60 -10.10 20.08 -3.07
N SER A 61 -10.69 18.94 -2.68
CA SER A 61 -12.13 18.92 -2.39
C SER A 61 -12.42 19.60 -1.05
N ALA A 62 -13.57 20.26 -0.93
CA ALA A 62 -13.97 20.92 0.32
C ALA A 62 -14.05 19.93 1.51
N GLU A 63 -14.34 18.66 1.23
CA GLU A 63 -14.35 17.59 2.23
C GLU A 63 -12.93 17.29 2.76
N GLN A 64 -11.93 17.28 1.89
CA GLN A 64 -10.52 17.08 2.26
C GLN A 64 -9.99 18.24 3.11
N GLU A 65 -10.34 19.48 2.77
CA GLU A 65 -9.99 20.66 3.57
C GLU A 65 -10.61 20.57 4.97
N ALA A 66 -11.91 20.24 5.06
CA ALA A 66 -12.59 20.12 6.35
C ALA A 66 -11.97 19.04 7.25
N ALA A 67 -11.66 17.87 6.69
CA ALA A 67 -11.01 16.78 7.43
C ALA A 67 -9.60 17.15 7.90
N ALA A 68 -8.80 17.77 7.04
CA ALA A 68 -7.46 18.28 7.37
C ALA A 68 -7.51 19.31 8.50
N VAL A 69 -8.40 20.31 8.39
CA VAL A 69 -8.55 21.36 9.40
C VAL A 69 -9.02 20.78 10.74
N ALA A 70 -9.99 19.86 10.73
CA ALA A 70 -10.49 19.21 11.95
C ALA A 70 -9.39 18.39 12.65
N LEU A 71 -8.55 17.67 11.89
CA LEU A 71 -7.42 16.91 12.43
C LEU A 71 -6.46 17.85 13.19
N VAL A 72 -6.05 18.93 12.56
CA VAL A 72 -5.08 19.87 13.14
C VAL A 72 -5.69 20.61 14.33
N GLN A 73 -6.93 21.08 14.23
CA GLN A 73 -7.62 21.76 15.33
C GLN A 73 -7.71 20.88 16.59
N LYS A 74 -7.95 19.59 16.40
CA LYS A 74 -8.10 18.63 17.51
C LYS A 74 -6.76 18.22 18.14
N HIS A 75 -5.70 18.12 17.33
CA HIS A 75 -4.47 17.44 17.75
C HIS A 75 -3.22 18.34 17.80
N HIS A 76 -3.19 19.48 17.10
CA HIS A 76 -2.01 20.34 17.04
C HIS A 76 -2.39 21.83 16.87
N LYS A 77 -2.57 22.53 18.00
CA LYS A 77 -3.00 23.94 18.01
C LYS A 77 -2.07 24.90 17.28
N ASP A 78 -0.76 24.81 17.51
CA ASP A 78 0.20 25.72 16.86
C ASP A 78 0.18 25.60 15.32
N LEU A 79 -0.06 24.40 14.79
CA LEU A 79 -0.16 24.16 13.35
C LEU A 79 -1.49 24.71 12.81
N PHE A 80 -2.57 24.67 13.61
CA PHE A 80 -3.84 25.30 13.25
C PHE A 80 -3.70 26.82 13.14
N GLU A 81 -3.00 27.45 14.08
CA GLU A 81 -2.70 28.88 14.03
C GLU A 81 -1.87 29.24 12.79
N LEU A 82 -0.88 28.40 12.44
CA LEU A 82 -0.12 28.57 11.20
C LEU A 82 -1.00 28.47 9.96
N LEU A 83 -1.94 27.52 9.91
CA LEU A 83 -2.87 27.40 8.78
C LEU A 83 -3.74 28.64 8.59
N ILE A 84 -4.20 29.27 9.67
CA ILE A 84 -4.97 30.53 9.60
C ILE A 84 -4.11 31.62 8.95
N TYR A 85 -2.87 31.78 9.41
CA TYR A 85 -1.95 32.76 8.84
C TYR A 85 -1.64 32.50 7.35
N LEU A 86 -1.40 31.24 6.98
CA LEU A 86 -1.15 30.86 5.59
C LEU A 86 -2.35 31.15 4.68
N LYS A 87 -3.58 30.94 5.18
CA LYS A 87 -4.81 31.23 4.43
C LYS A 87 -4.93 32.70 4.04
N GLU A 88 -4.50 33.61 4.91
CA GLU A 88 -4.59 35.06 4.68
C GLU A 88 -3.41 35.63 3.87
N GLY A 89 -2.19 35.13 4.11
CA GLY A 89 -0.97 35.72 3.54
C GLY A 89 -0.35 34.98 2.36
N LEU A 90 -0.52 33.65 2.29
CA LEU A 90 0.22 32.77 1.38
C LEU A 90 -0.67 31.61 0.86
N PRO A 91 -1.62 31.88 -0.06
CA PRO A 91 -2.62 30.90 -0.47
C PRO A 91 -2.03 29.65 -1.14
N GLN A 92 -0.90 29.77 -1.85
CA GLN A 92 -0.23 28.60 -2.46
C GLN A 92 0.34 27.65 -1.40
N GLU A 93 0.96 28.19 -0.35
CA GLU A 93 1.49 27.40 0.77
C GLU A 93 0.36 26.77 1.59
N TYR A 94 -0.76 27.50 1.73
CA TYR A 94 -1.97 26.98 2.35
C TYR A 94 -2.51 25.76 1.59
N GLU A 95 -2.68 25.85 0.27
CA GLU A 95 -3.14 24.71 -0.54
C GLU A 95 -2.21 23.50 -0.42
N GLN A 96 -0.90 23.72 -0.42
CA GLN A 96 0.08 22.65 -0.27
C GLN A 96 -0.02 22.00 1.12
N ALA A 97 -0.10 22.80 2.17
CA ALA A 97 -0.27 22.31 3.54
C ALA A 97 -1.57 21.50 3.71
N ILE A 98 -2.68 21.97 3.13
CA ILE A 98 -3.96 21.25 3.17
C ILE A 98 -3.85 19.91 2.43
N ARG A 99 -3.15 19.84 1.29
CA ARG A 99 -2.93 18.56 0.58
C ARG A 99 -2.13 17.55 1.40
N ASP A 100 -1.11 18.01 2.11
CA ASP A 100 -0.29 17.12 2.93
C ASP A 100 -1.05 16.65 4.18
N LEU A 101 -1.84 17.55 4.79
CA LEU A 101 -2.71 17.23 5.90
C LEU A 101 -3.87 16.31 5.53
N SER A 102 -4.46 16.47 4.34
CA SER A 102 -5.53 15.57 3.88
C SER A 102 -4.99 14.16 3.70
N ARG A 103 -3.80 14.00 3.10
CA ARG A 103 -3.10 12.70 3.01
C ARG A 103 -2.82 12.09 4.38
N ALA A 104 -2.38 12.89 5.34
CA ALA A 104 -2.16 12.43 6.71
C ALA A 104 -3.48 11.97 7.37
N SER A 105 -4.56 12.74 7.17
CA SER A 105 -5.90 12.42 7.71
C SER A 105 -6.45 11.13 7.12
N ASP A 106 -6.33 10.94 5.80
CA ASP A 106 -6.77 9.73 5.10
C ASP A 106 -5.98 8.51 5.59
N ARG A 107 -4.65 8.65 5.70
CA ARG A 107 -3.78 7.59 6.22
C ARG A 107 -4.17 7.18 7.64
N LEU A 108 -4.47 8.15 8.51
CA LEU A 108 -4.89 7.88 9.89
C LEU A 108 -6.29 7.23 9.94
N ALA A 109 -7.22 7.67 9.10
CA ALA A 109 -8.57 7.11 9.02
C ALA A 109 -8.59 5.61 8.67
N LEU A 110 -7.61 5.13 7.89
CA LEU A 110 -7.47 3.70 7.58
C LEU A 110 -7.27 2.81 8.82
N TYR A 111 -6.62 3.34 9.85
CA TYR A 111 -6.30 2.57 11.06
C TYR A 111 -7.33 2.72 12.17
N GLU A 112 -8.10 3.81 12.18
CA GLU A 112 -9.00 4.16 13.30
C GLU A 112 -9.93 3.00 13.72
N LYS A 113 -10.56 2.33 12.75
CA LYS A 113 -11.48 1.21 13.02
C LYS A 113 -10.78 -0.15 13.04
N ARG A 114 -9.77 -0.35 12.19
CA ARG A 114 -9.14 -1.65 11.95
C ARG A 114 -8.08 -2.00 12.99
N ASP A 115 -7.34 -1.01 13.45
CA ASP A 115 -6.22 -1.16 14.37
C ASP A 115 -6.08 0.11 15.25
N PRO A 116 -6.90 0.23 16.31
CA PRO A 116 -6.90 1.42 17.16
C PRO A 116 -5.56 1.66 17.89
N ALA A 117 -4.79 0.60 18.14
CA ALA A 117 -3.46 0.71 18.75
C ALA A 117 -2.48 1.36 17.78
N ARG A 118 -2.47 0.89 16.52
CA ARG A 118 -1.68 1.52 15.45
C ARG A 118 -2.11 2.96 15.19
N TYR A 119 -3.41 3.23 15.15
CA TYR A 119 -3.92 4.59 14.98
C TYR A 119 -3.33 5.57 16.00
N ARG A 120 -3.30 5.19 17.28
CA ARG A 120 -2.73 6.04 18.35
C ARG A 120 -1.24 6.31 18.15
N LEU A 121 -0.47 5.28 17.78
CA LEU A 121 0.97 5.42 17.54
C LEU A 121 1.25 6.29 16.31
N GLU A 122 0.56 6.07 15.20
CA GLU A 122 0.68 6.88 13.97
C GLU A 122 0.27 8.34 14.21
N LEU A 123 -0.77 8.57 15.02
CA LEU A 123 -1.20 9.92 15.38
C LEU A 123 -0.14 10.65 16.22
N GLN A 124 0.47 9.96 17.18
CA GLN A 124 1.56 10.52 17.99
C GLN A 124 2.78 10.81 17.12
N LEU A 125 3.12 9.91 16.18
CA LEU A 125 4.22 10.11 15.26
C LEU A 125 3.98 11.34 14.39
N TRP A 126 2.80 11.46 13.80
CA TRP A 126 2.43 12.63 13.00
C TRP A 126 2.49 13.95 13.81
N GLN A 127 2.09 13.94 15.08
CA GLN A 127 2.24 15.12 15.95
C GLN A 127 3.70 15.47 16.21
N ALA A 128 4.55 14.47 16.47
CA ALA A 128 5.99 14.68 16.66
C ALA A 128 6.66 15.24 15.39
N GLU A 129 6.35 14.68 14.22
CA GLU A 129 6.83 15.16 12.92
C GLU A 129 6.41 16.61 12.65
N SER A 130 5.16 16.96 12.97
CA SER A 130 4.63 18.32 12.83
C SER A 130 5.37 19.30 13.75
N ARG A 131 5.62 18.91 15.00
CA ARG A 131 6.42 19.72 15.94
C ARG A 131 7.86 19.89 15.46
N ARG A 132 8.49 18.83 14.95
CA ARG A 132 9.85 18.88 14.40
C ARG A 132 9.94 19.88 13.24
N GLN A 133 8.95 19.88 12.34
CA GLN A 133 8.89 20.83 11.23
C GLN A 133 8.79 22.28 11.73
N LEU A 134 7.91 22.56 12.71
CA LEU A 134 7.78 23.89 13.31
C LEU A 134 9.07 24.34 14.00
N LEU A 135 9.72 23.46 14.77
CA LEU A 135 11.00 23.76 15.43
C LEU A 135 12.10 24.06 14.41
N THR A 136 12.15 23.28 13.33
CA THR A 136 13.11 23.49 12.23
C THR A 136 12.88 24.83 11.54
N ALA A 137 11.63 25.19 11.26
CA ALA A 137 11.29 26.49 10.69
C ALA A 137 11.69 27.65 11.63
N ARG A 138 11.42 27.53 12.94
CA ARG A 138 11.83 28.53 13.95
C ARG A 138 13.36 28.68 14.00
N LEU A 139 14.10 27.58 13.98
CA LEU A 139 15.57 27.59 13.95
C LEU A 139 16.15 28.26 12.70
N GLN A 140 15.47 28.16 11.55
CA GLN A 140 15.85 28.86 10.33
C GLN A 140 15.62 30.37 10.42
N MET A 141 14.61 30.81 11.18
CA MET A 141 14.33 32.22 11.43
C MET A 141 15.28 32.84 12.47
N GLY A 142 15.74 32.04 13.42
CA GLY A 142 16.69 32.46 14.45
C GLY A 142 17.30 31.26 15.16
N PHE A 143 18.63 31.27 15.28
CA PHE A 143 19.34 30.22 15.99
C PHE A 143 19.16 30.39 17.50
N ASP A 144 18.65 29.35 18.16
CA ASP A 144 18.46 29.29 19.61
C ASP A 144 18.83 27.89 20.12
N GLU A 145 19.71 27.85 21.13
CA GLU A 145 20.16 26.62 21.79
C GLU A 145 18.99 25.91 22.52
N SER A 146 17.98 26.67 22.98
CA SER A 146 16.78 26.09 23.59
C SER A 146 15.97 25.27 22.58
N LEU A 147 15.77 25.82 21.37
CA LEU A 147 15.10 25.13 20.26
C LEU A 147 15.86 23.89 19.79
N LEU A 148 17.20 23.92 19.82
CA LEU A 148 18.01 22.73 19.51
C LEU A 148 17.82 21.60 20.52
N LYS A 149 17.69 21.94 21.81
CA LYS A 149 17.41 20.94 22.86
C LYS A 149 16.03 20.35 22.68
N GLU A 150 15.02 21.18 22.41
CA GLU A 150 13.66 20.71 22.12
C GLU A 150 13.63 19.80 20.88
N LEU A 151 14.30 20.21 19.80
CA LEU A 151 14.40 19.41 18.57
C LEU A 151 15.01 18.03 18.85
N ARG A 152 16.05 17.96 19.68
CA ARG A 152 16.68 16.69 20.08
C ARG A 152 15.70 15.79 20.84
N GLU A 153 14.87 16.33 21.72
CA GLU A 153 13.87 15.54 22.45
C GLU A 153 12.76 15.06 21.53
N VAL A 154 12.28 15.88 20.59
CA VAL A 154 11.30 15.47 19.57
C VAL A 154 11.87 14.34 18.69
N LEU A 155 13.12 14.43 18.25
CA LEU A 155 13.75 13.35 17.47
C LEU A 155 13.87 12.03 18.25
N LYS A 156 14.14 12.09 19.56
CA LYS A 156 14.12 10.90 20.42
C LYS A 156 12.71 10.33 20.54
N GLU A 157 11.69 11.18 20.64
CA GLU A 157 10.29 10.78 20.68
C GLU A 157 9.88 10.09 19.37
N GLU A 158 10.17 10.69 18.22
CA GLU A 158 9.94 10.09 16.89
C GLU A 158 10.56 8.69 16.82
N HIS A 159 11.84 8.56 17.17
CA HIS A 159 12.53 7.27 17.13
C HIS A 159 11.87 6.22 18.04
N ARG A 160 11.38 6.61 19.23
CA ARG A 160 10.66 5.71 20.13
C ARG A 160 9.31 5.29 19.53
N LEU A 161 8.60 6.19 18.85
CA LEU A 161 7.32 5.94 18.21
C LEU A 161 7.47 5.00 17.00
N ASP A 162 8.50 5.21 16.16
CA ASP A 162 8.85 4.30 15.06
C ASP A 162 9.11 2.89 15.58
N LEU A 163 9.91 2.77 16.64
CA LEU A 163 10.21 1.51 17.26
C LEU A 163 8.96 0.86 17.87
N ALA A 164 8.03 1.65 18.44
CA ALA A 164 6.75 1.14 18.94
C ALA A 164 5.86 0.63 17.78
N LEU A 165 5.80 1.33 16.64
CA LEU A 165 5.08 0.90 15.45
C LEU A 165 5.64 -0.42 14.91
N LEU A 166 6.97 -0.54 14.80
CA LEU A 166 7.62 -1.77 14.35
C LEU A 166 7.35 -2.93 15.30
N ARG A 167 7.36 -2.70 16.62
CA ARG A 167 7.02 -3.73 17.62
C ARG A 167 5.57 -4.17 17.50
N HIS A 168 4.64 -3.23 17.29
CA HIS A 168 3.23 -3.54 17.09
C HIS A 168 3.01 -4.37 15.81
N GLU A 169 3.66 -3.99 14.71
CA GLU A 169 3.58 -4.74 13.45
C GLU A 169 4.17 -6.15 13.61
N ARG A 170 5.31 -6.28 14.31
CA ARG A 170 5.90 -7.58 14.63
C ARG A 170 4.92 -8.47 15.39
N GLU A 171 4.27 -7.95 16.43
CA GLU A 171 3.30 -8.69 17.23
C GLU A 171 2.13 -9.19 16.38
N ARG A 172 1.58 -8.31 15.55
CA ARG A 172 0.48 -8.64 14.65
C ARG A 172 0.85 -9.73 13.65
N LEU A 173 2.05 -9.63 13.05
CA LEU A 173 2.55 -10.61 12.10
C LEU A 173 2.85 -11.95 12.79
N ALA A 174 3.41 -11.93 14.00
CA ALA A 174 3.63 -13.14 14.78
C ALA A 174 2.31 -13.88 15.08
N GLY A 175 1.25 -13.15 15.46
CA GLY A 175 -0.08 -13.73 15.65
C GLY A 175 -0.67 -14.34 14.36
N ARG A 176 -0.39 -13.73 13.20
CA ARG A 176 -0.80 -14.29 11.90
C ARG A 176 0.01 -15.53 11.53
N LEU A 177 1.32 -15.50 11.80
CA LEU A 177 2.23 -16.62 11.56
C LEU A 177 1.77 -17.84 12.37
N ALA A 178 1.51 -17.67 13.67
CA ALA A 178 1.04 -18.74 14.54
C ALA A 178 -0.25 -19.42 14.04
N LYS A 179 -1.19 -18.66 13.48
CA LYS A 179 -2.41 -19.22 12.87
C LYS A 179 -2.13 -20.01 11.59
N ILE A 180 -1.19 -19.54 10.77
CA ILE A 180 -0.78 -20.25 9.56
C ILE A 180 -0.07 -21.55 9.96
N ASP A 181 0.79 -21.52 10.98
CA ASP A 181 1.48 -22.69 11.50
C ASP A 181 0.49 -23.72 12.06
N GLU A 182 -0.55 -23.28 12.77
CA GLU A 182 -1.65 -24.14 13.22
C GLU A 182 -2.39 -24.80 12.05
N GLN A 183 -2.68 -24.04 10.99
CA GLN A 183 -3.32 -24.55 9.78
C GLN A 183 -2.44 -25.57 9.04
N ILE A 184 -1.13 -25.33 8.97
CA ILE A 184 -0.17 -26.25 8.39
C ILE A 184 -0.15 -27.55 9.20
N ALA A 185 -0.01 -27.46 10.52
CA ALA A 185 0.04 -28.63 11.39
C ALA A 185 -1.25 -29.48 11.31
N GLU A 186 -2.42 -28.85 11.18
CA GLU A 186 -3.68 -29.56 10.98
C GLU A 186 -3.75 -30.25 9.61
N GLN A 187 -3.27 -29.60 8.55
CA GLN A 187 -3.19 -30.21 7.23
C GLN A 187 -2.22 -31.40 7.20
N GLU A 188 -1.07 -31.27 7.86
CA GLU A 188 -0.06 -32.33 7.95
C GLU A 188 -0.57 -33.56 8.71
N LYS A 189 -1.34 -33.36 9.80
CA LYS A 189 -1.96 -34.47 10.54
C LYS A 189 -3.08 -35.17 9.77
N SER A 190 -3.72 -34.47 8.85
CA SER A 190 -4.93 -34.94 8.17
C SER A 190 -4.71 -35.33 6.71
N VAL A 191 -3.45 -35.41 6.24
CA VAL A 191 -3.11 -35.70 4.82
C VAL A 191 -3.82 -36.96 4.32
N ASP A 192 -3.62 -38.10 4.96
CA ASP A 192 -4.18 -39.38 4.49
C ASP A 192 -5.72 -39.36 4.50
N ALA A 193 -6.31 -38.82 5.56
CA ALA A 193 -7.76 -38.68 5.67
C ALA A 193 -8.35 -37.70 4.65
N ALA A 194 -7.60 -36.65 4.27
CA ALA A 194 -7.99 -35.69 3.25
C ALA A 194 -7.84 -36.29 1.84
N VAL A 195 -6.78 -37.05 1.59
CA VAL A 195 -6.55 -37.80 0.35
C VAL A 195 -7.65 -38.83 0.16
N GLU A 196 -7.98 -39.63 1.17
CA GLU A 196 -9.02 -40.65 1.07
C GLU A 196 -10.42 -40.04 0.83
N ARG A 197 -10.74 -38.92 1.47
CA ARG A 197 -11.97 -38.17 1.21
C ARG A 197 -12.06 -37.68 -0.25
N LYS A 198 -10.96 -37.16 -0.79
CA LYS A 198 -10.90 -36.76 -2.21
C LYS A 198 -11.00 -37.97 -3.14
N PHE A 199 -10.27 -39.05 -2.83
CA PHE A 199 -10.26 -40.28 -3.61
C PHE A 199 -11.65 -40.92 -3.70
N THR A 200 -12.34 -41.08 -2.58
CA THR A 200 -13.72 -41.62 -2.53
C THR A 200 -14.72 -40.75 -3.29
N THR A 201 -14.58 -39.41 -3.21
CA THR A 201 -15.45 -38.48 -3.95
C THR A 201 -15.27 -38.63 -5.47
N LEU A 202 -14.02 -38.64 -5.94
CA LEU A 202 -13.69 -38.78 -7.36
C LEU A 202 -14.08 -40.14 -7.92
N THR A 203 -13.82 -41.23 -7.19
CA THR A 203 -14.18 -42.59 -7.62
C THR A 203 -15.69 -42.82 -7.62
N ARG A 204 -16.45 -42.24 -6.68
CA ARG A 204 -17.92 -42.25 -6.72
C ARG A 204 -18.46 -41.49 -7.93
N ALA A 205 -17.91 -40.31 -8.22
CA ALA A 205 -18.29 -39.53 -9.39
C ALA A 205 -18.05 -40.31 -10.70
N ALA A 206 -16.89 -40.94 -10.84
CA ALA A 206 -16.55 -41.79 -11.99
C ALA A 206 -17.55 -42.96 -12.16
N LYS A 207 -17.80 -43.72 -11.07
CA LYS A 207 -18.75 -44.85 -11.08
C LYS A 207 -20.19 -44.45 -11.40
N ASN A 208 -20.60 -43.23 -11.02
CA ASN A 208 -21.94 -42.72 -11.33
C ASN A 208 -22.05 -42.23 -12.78
N SER A 209 -20.97 -41.66 -13.34
CA SER A 209 -20.89 -41.28 -14.75
C SER A 209 -21.03 -42.49 -15.67
N GLU A 210 -20.28 -43.56 -15.40
CA GLU A 210 -20.36 -44.81 -16.16
C GLU A 210 -21.77 -45.42 -16.13
N ARG A 211 -22.42 -45.43 -14.96
CA ARG A 211 -23.80 -45.91 -14.83
C ARG A 211 -24.80 -45.07 -15.62
N ASN A 212 -24.63 -43.76 -15.66
CA ASN A 212 -25.52 -42.86 -16.39
C ASN A 212 -25.39 -43.07 -17.92
N VAL A 213 -24.16 -43.19 -18.43
CA VAL A 213 -23.89 -43.53 -19.84
C VAL A 213 -24.50 -44.88 -20.21
N ASN A 214 -24.36 -45.89 -19.35
CA ASN A 214 -24.91 -47.22 -19.61
C ASN A 214 -26.45 -47.25 -19.53
N SER A 215 -27.07 -46.39 -18.71
CA SER A 215 -28.53 -46.26 -18.63
C SER A 215 -29.14 -45.56 -19.85
N LYS A 216 -28.44 -44.57 -20.44
CA LYS A 216 -28.88 -43.89 -21.67
C LYS A 216 -28.80 -44.79 -22.90
N ASN A 217 -27.90 -45.77 -22.91
CA ASN A 217 -27.83 -46.79 -23.97
C ASN A 217 -28.89 -47.91 -23.82
N LYS A 218 -29.53 -48.08 -22.66
CA LYS A 218 -30.69 -48.98 -22.52
C LYS A 218 -31.98 -48.25 -22.92
N LYS A 219 -32.30 -48.33 -24.22
CA LYS A 219 -33.59 -47.94 -24.81
C LYS A 219 -34.76 -48.45 -23.95
N PRO A 220 -35.79 -47.63 -23.65
CA PRO A 220 -36.93 -48.11 -22.89
C PRO A 220 -37.72 -49.10 -23.74
N ALA A 221 -37.91 -50.31 -23.20
CA ALA A 221 -38.77 -51.32 -23.81
C ALA A 221 -40.20 -50.79 -23.88
N VAL A 222 -40.71 -50.70 -25.12
CA VAL A 222 -42.08 -50.33 -25.48
C VAL A 222 -43.07 -51.14 -24.66
N ARG A 223 -43.80 -50.48 -23.75
CA ARG A 223 -44.97 -51.06 -23.09
C ARG A 223 -46.08 -51.20 -24.15
N LYS A 224 -46.28 -52.41 -24.67
CA LYS A 224 -47.48 -52.75 -25.44
C LYS A 224 -48.68 -52.73 -24.50
N ASN A 225 -49.56 -51.76 -24.71
CA ASN A 225 -50.84 -51.66 -24.02
C ASN A 225 -51.83 -52.55 -24.78
N THR A 226 -52.11 -53.76 -24.27
CA THR A 226 -53.21 -54.59 -24.77
C THR A 226 -54.52 -54.06 -24.18
N LYS A 227 -55.27 -53.33 -25.01
CA LYS A 227 -56.70 -53.06 -24.82
C LYS A 227 -57.43 -54.28 -25.38
N ASP A 228 -58.11 -55.05 -24.54
CA ASP A 228 -59.08 -56.05 -24.99
C ASP A 228 -60.34 -55.35 -25.51
N PRO A 229 -60.87 -55.74 -26.69
CA PRO A 229 -62.22 -55.41 -27.09
C PRO A 229 -63.19 -56.51 -26.61
N THR A 230 -64.33 -56.03 -26.12
CA THR A 230 -65.56 -56.73 -25.74
C THR A 230 -66.04 -57.77 -26.76
#